data_AF-A0AAN0NLM1-F1
#
_entry.id   AF-A0AAN0NLM1-F1
#
_cell.length_a   1.000
_cell.length_b   1.000
_cell.length_c   1.000
_cell.angle_alpha   90.00
_cell.angle_beta   90.00
_cell.angle_gamma   90.00
#
_symmetry.space_group_name_H-M   'P 1'
#
loop_
_entity.id
_entity.type
_entity.pdbx_description
1 polymer ?
#
loop_
_entity_poly.entity_id
_entity_poly.type
_entity_poly.pdbx_seq_one_letter_code
_entity_poly.pdbx_strand_id
1 'polypeptide(L)'
;MTRIVVVPQLAQGAVALPGGLILLDHGVIGGTDDPAVAAGHVLAAHAAAIRTDPLETVLRQAGLRTTFRLLTTGDIPADALRASADATVAAAWSDDLPTQLSASFAQANVPSGPYAGTTGADLIETSSADQSFREILSDGDWVSLQNICNS
;
A
#
# COMPACT_ATOMS: atom_id res chain seq x y z
N MET A 1 -6.69 -5.19 11.62
CA MET A 1 -5.25 -5.01 11.90
C MET A 1 -4.53 -5.22 10.58
N THR A 2 -3.80 -4.22 10.10
CA THR A 2 -3.11 -4.28 8.80
C THR A 2 -1.71 -4.88 9.00
N ARG A 3 -1.30 -5.80 8.12
CA ARG A 3 0.04 -6.40 8.14
C ARG A 3 0.81 -5.98 6.91
N ILE A 4 2.03 -5.50 7.11
CA ILE A 4 2.94 -5.13 6.03
C ILE A 4 3.91 -6.30 5.79
N VAL A 5 4.12 -6.66 4.54
CA VAL A 5 5.04 -7.72 4.11
C VAL A 5 5.99 -7.14 3.07
N VAL A 6 7.29 -7.21 3.33
CA VAL A 6 8.30 -6.74 2.38
C VAL A 6 8.56 -7.83 1.34
N VAL A 7 8.60 -7.44 0.06
CA VAL A 7 8.82 -8.36 -1.06
C VAL A 7 9.94 -7.86 -1.99
N PRO A 8 10.59 -8.75 -2.77
CA PRO A 8 11.78 -8.38 -3.55
C PRO A 8 11.51 -7.47 -4.75
N GLN A 9 10.30 -7.41 -5.30
CA GLN A 9 10.03 -6.51 -6.41
C GLN A 9 8.54 -6.21 -6.56
N LEU A 10 8.18 -4.92 -6.60
CA LEU A 10 6.87 -4.40 -6.98
C LEU A 10 7.02 -3.11 -7.77
N ALA A 11 6.38 -3.04 -8.94
CA ALA A 11 6.48 -1.88 -9.83
C ALA A 11 5.92 -0.58 -9.24
N GLN A 12 4.92 -0.68 -8.34
CA GLN A 12 4.20 0.46 -7.76
C GLN A 12 4.77 0.88 -6.40
N GLY A 13 5.84 0.21 -5.94
CA GLY A 13 6.40 0.38 -4.59
C GLY A 13 5.56 -0.26 -3.48
N ALA A 14 4.23 -0.24 -3.54
CA ALA A 14 3.37 -0.99 -2.60
C ALA A 14 2.01 -1.36 -3.20
N VAL A 15 1.44 -2.47 -2.73
CA VAL A 15 0.15 -3.01 -3.18
C VAL A 15 -0.63 -3.60 -2.01
N ALA A 16 -1.93 -3.32 -1.92
CA ALA A 16 -2.80 -3.92 -0.91
C ALA A 16 -3.48 -5.19 -1.45
N LEU A 17 -3.57 -6.20 -0.60
CA LEU A 17 -4.18 -7.50 -0.87
C LEU A 17 -5.33 -7.80 0.10
N PRO A 18 -6.24 -8.73 -0.27
CA PRO A 18 -7.33 -9.16 0.61
C PRO A 18 -6.81 -9.65 1.97
N GLY A 19 -7.60 -9.42 3.03
CA GLY A 19 -7.24 -9.82 4.38
C GLY A 19 -6.39 -8.80 5.15
N GLY A 20 -6.29 -7.56 4.66
CA GLY A 20 -5.57 -6.48 5.35
C GLY A 20 -4.05 -6.60 5.22
N LEU A 21 -3.57 -7.12 4.10
CA LEU A 21 -2.15 -7.27 3.79
C LEU A 21 -1.73 -6.11 2.88
N ILE A 22 -0.57 -5.51 3.16
CA ILE A 22 0.09 -4.57 2.25
C ILE A 22 1.46 -5.13 1.93
N LEU A 23 1.71 -5.38 0.65
CA LEU A 23 3.02 -5.71 0.14
C LEU A 23 3.79 -4.41 -0.09
N LEU A 24 5.04 -4.35 0.38
CA LEU A 24 5.94 -3.22 0.21
C LEU A 24 7.20 -3.69 -0.51
N ASP A 25 7.62 -2.94 -1.52
CA ASP A 25 8.84 -3.20 -2.26
C ASP A 25 10.06 -2.98 -1.37
N HIS A 26 11.00 -3.93 -1.39
CA HIS A 26 12.25 -3.80 -0.65
C HIS A 26 13.08 -2.57 -1.08
N GLY A 27 13.00 -2.17 -2.36
CA GLY A 27 13.74 -1.05 -2.93
C GLY A 27 13.22 0.29 -2.45
N VAL A 28 11.95 0.38 -2.03
CA VAL A 28 11.42 1.58 -1.34
C VAL A 28 12.11 1.78 -0.01
N ILE A 29 12.39 0.71 0.74
CA ILE A 29 13.06 0.79 2.05
C ILE A 29 14.54 1.13 1.88
N GLY A 30 15.24 0.44 0.98
CA GLY A 30 16.67 0.65 0.77
C GLY A 30 17.02 1.88 -0.09
N GLY A 31 16.05 2.47 -0.78
CA GLY A 31 16.25 3.57 -1.72
C GLY A 31 16.03 4.97 -1.14
N THR A 32 15.72 5.08 0.15
CA THR A 32 15.41 6.37 0.80
C THR A 32 15.91 6.44 2.23
N ASP A 33 16.40 7.62 2.62
CA ASP A 33 16.83 7.91 3.98
C ASP A 33 15.65 8.35 4.87
N ASP A 34 14.48 8.65 4.29
CA ASP A 34 13.32 9.16 5.00
C ASP A 34 12.18 8.12 5.09
N PRO A 35 11.80 7.64 6.29
CA PRO A 35 10.71 6.68 6.47
C PRO A 35 9.35 7.22 5.97
N ALA A 36 9.18 8.53 5.80
CA ALA A 36 7.98 9.12 5.23
C ALA A 36 7.72 8.67 3.78
N VAL A 37 8.76 8.37 3.00
CA VAL A 37 8.61 7.85 1.64
C VAL A 37 7.96 6.46 1.68
N ALA A 38 8.47 5.56 2.53
CA ALA A 38 7.91 4.22 2.70
C ALA A 38 6.48 4.25 3.26
N ALA A 39 6.23 5.11 4.26
CA ALA A 39 4.87 5.33 4.76
C ALA A 39 3.92 5.84 3.67
N GLY A 40 4.40 6.72 2.79
CA GLY A 40 3.64 7.23 1.65
C GLY A 40 3.20 6.13 0.67
N HIS A 41 4.11 5.21 0.32
CA HIS A 41 3.75 4.04 -0.51
C HIS A 41 2.70 3.16 0.18
N VAL A 42 2.83 2.90 1.48
CA VAL A 42 1.85 2.13 2.25
C VAL A 42 0.48 2.83 2.28
N LEU A 43 0.44 4.15 2.46
CA LEU A 43 -0.79 4.95 2.43
C LEU A 43 -1.42 4.95 1.03
N ALA A 44 -0.62 5.04 -0.03
CA ALA A 44 -1.10 4.96 -1.41
C ALA A 44 -1.75 3.61 -1.72
N ALA A 45 -1.09 2.51 -1.33
CA ALA A 45 -1.65 1.16 -1.47
C ALA A 45 -2.96 1.00 -0.68
N HIS A 46 -3.01 1.54 0.54
CA HIS A 46 -4.22 1.51 1.37
C HIS A 46 -5.37 2.34 0.76
N ALA A 47 -5.08 3.54 0.26
CA ALA A 47 -6.07 4.40 -0.40
C ALA A 47 -6.63 3.73 -1.66
N ALA A 48 -5.78 3.05 -2.45
CA ALA A 48 -6.20 2.26 -3.61
C ALA A 48 -7.20 1.15 -3.21
N ALA A 49 -6.93 0.42 -2.13
CA ALA A 49 -7.79 -0.65 -1.64
C ALA A 49 -9.13 -0.15 -1.07
N ILE A 50 -9.20 1.06 -0.52
CA ILE A 50 -10.48 1.64 -0.08
C ILE A 50 -11.38 1.90 -1.30
N ARG A 51 -10.81 2.28 -2.44
CA ARG A 51 -11.57 2.55 -3.67
C ARG A 51 -12.05 1.31 -4.37
N THR A 52 -11.22 0.29 -4.41
CA THR A 52 -11.53 -0.98 -5.04
C THR A 52 -11.21 -2.07 -4.05
N ASP A 53 -12.26 -2.61 -3.41
CA ASP A 53 -12.09 -3.65 -2.41
C ASP A 53 -11.32 -4.83 -3.03
N PRO A 54 -10.12 -5.15 -2.50
CA PRO A 54 -9.31 -6.24 -3.04
C PRO A 54 -10.06 -7.57 -3.06
N LEU A 55 -10.91 -7.81 -2.05
CA LEU A 55 -11.71 -9.03 -1.99
C LEU A 55 -12.81 -9.03 -3.06
N GLU A 56 -13.45 -7.89 -3.31
CA GLU A 56 -14.42 -7.77 -4.40
C GLU A 56 -13.77 -8.10 -5.75
N THR A 57 -12.54 -7.65 -5.97
CA THR A 57 -11.76 -7.96 -7.17
C THR A 57 -11.53 -9.47 -7.33
N VAL A 58 -11.11 -10.15 -6.25
CA VAL A 58 -10.97 -11.62 -6.24
C VAL A 58 -12.29 -12.28 -6.62
N LEU A 59 -13.39 -11.89 -6.00
CA LEU A 59 -14.70 -12.52 -6.20
C LEU A 59 -15.23 -12.30 -7.61
N ARG A 60 -15.01 -11.12 -8.21
CA ARG A 60 -15.36 -10.82 -9.60
C ARG A 60 -14.56 -11.68 -10.58
N GLN A 61 -13.26 -11.87 -10.34
CA GLN A 61 -12.40 -12.70 -11.19
C GLN A 61 -12.68 -14.20 -11.02
N ALA A 62 -12.93 -14.66 -9.78
CA ALA A 62 -13.16 -16.07 -9.47
C ALA A 62 -14.57 -16.57 -9.82
N GLY A 63 -15.52 -15.65 -10.00
CA GLY A 63 -16.88 -15.91 -10.47
C GLY A 63 -17.84 -16.48 -9.43
N LEU A 64 -19.12 -16.59 -9.82
CA LEU A 64 -20.24 -16.91 -8.92
C LEU A 64 -20.09 -18.22 -8.13
N ARG A 65 -19.47 -19.25 -8.71
CA ARG A 65 -19.26 -20.54 -8.02
C ARG A 65 -18.33 -20.38 -6.82
N THR A 66 -17.24 -19.63 -6.99
CA THR A 66 -16.27 -19.36 -5.92
C THR A 66 -16.90 -18.53 -4.82
N THR A 67 -17.67 -17.49 -5.18
CA THR A 67 -18.43 -16.69 -4.22
C THR A 67 -19.43 -17.52 -3.43
N PHE A 68 -20.17 -18.41 -4.10
CA PHE A 68 -21.13 -19.29 -3.41
C PHE A 68 -20.43 -20.28 -2.46
N ARG A 69 -19.27 -20.82 -2.86
CA ARG A 69 -18.43 -21.64 -1.98
C ARG A 69 -17.95 -20.84 -0.77
N LEU A 70 -17.48 -19.62 -0.93
CA LEU A 70 -17.09 -18.76 0.20
C LEU A 70 -18.25 -18.56 1.17
N LEU A 71 -19.46 -18.26 0.66
CA LEU A 71 -20.63 -18.05 1.51
C LEU A 71 -21.09 -19.30 2.26
N THR A 72 -20.86 -20.49 1.70
CA THR A 72 -21.30 -21.76 2.29
C THR A 72 -20.23 -22.44 3.16
N THR A 73 -18.95 -22.26 2.82
CA THR A 73 -17.81 -22.94 3.46
C THR A 73 -16.91 -22.00 4.24
N GLY A 74 -16.99 -20.69 4.00
CA GLY A 74 -16.07 -19.70 4.56
C GLY A 74 -14.70 -19.65 3.89
N ASP A 75 -14.47 -20.40 2.80
CA ASP A 75 -13.15 -20.58 2.18
C ASP A 75 -13.11 -20.10 0.72
N ILE A 76 -12.01 -19.42 0.37
CA ILE A 76 -11.68 -19.03 -1.00
C ILE A 76 -10.53 -19.93 -1.51
N PRO A 77 -10.66 -20.53 -2.71
CA PRO A 77 -9.58 -21.28 -3.35
C PRO A 77 -8.26 -20.49 -3.43
N ALA A 78 -7.16 -21.11 -3.03
CA ALA A 78 -5.84 -20.47 -3.02
C ALA A 78 -5.36 -20.04 -4.42
N ASP A 79 -5.74 -20.77 -5.46
CA ASP A 79 -5.48 -20.46 -6.86
C ASP A 79 -6.20 -19.19 -7.32
N ALA A 80 -7.45 -18.98 -6.87
CA ALA A 80 -8.19 -17.75 -7.15
C ALA A 80 -7.55 -16.53 -6.47
N LEU A 81 -7.10 -16.68 -5.21
CA LEU A 81 -6.36 -15.63 -4.51
C LEU A 81 -5.03 -15.31 -5.21
N ARG A 82 -4.31 -16.34 -5.66
CA ARG A 82 -3.02 -16.18 -6.35
C ARG A 82 -3.18 -15.46 -7.68
N ALA A 83 -4.11 -15.89 -8.52
CA ALA A 83 -4.38 -15.26 -9.81
C ALA A 83 -4.78 -13.79 -9.65
N SER A 84 -5.56 -13.47 -8.61
CA SER A 84 -5.93 -12.10 -8.32
C SER A 84 -4.74 -11.26 -7.86
N ALA A 85 -3.90 -11.80 -6.96
CA ALA A 85 -2.69 -11.12 -6.52
C ALA A 85 -1.74 -10.81 -7.69
N ASP A 86 -1.53 -11.78 -8.59
CA ASP A 86 -0.70 -11.58 -9.79
C ASP A 86 -1.26 -10.46 -10.68
N ALA A 87 -2.59 -10.41 -10.85
CA ALA A 87 -3.26 -9.35 -11.60
C ALA A 87 -3.14 -7.98 -10.93
N THR A 88 -3.30 -7.90 -9.60
CA THR A 88 -3.19 -6.65 -8.85
C THR A 88 -1.77 -6.08 -8.90
N VAL A 89 -0.76 -6.94 -8.74
CA VAL A 89 0.66 -6.53 -8.82
C VAL A 89 1.02 -6.01 -10.22
N ALA A 90 0.40 -6.54 -11.27
CA ALA A 90 0.62 -6.11 -12.65
C ALA A 90 -0.17 -4.85 -13.05
N ALA A 91 -1.23 -4.49 -12.33
CA ALA A 91 -2.11 -3.38 -12.68
C ALA A 91 -1.52 -2.02 -12.31
N ALA A 92 -1.62 -1.01 -13.18
CA ALA A 92 -1.30 0.36 -12.81
C ALA A 92 -2.36 0.94 -11.86
N TRP A 93 -1.98 1.95 -11.07
CA TRP A 93 -2.96 2.72 -10.29
C TRP A 93 -3.90 3.51 -11.20
N SER A 94 -5.10 3.77 -10.68
CA SER A 94 -6.10 4.60 -11.35
C SER A 94 -5.68 6.07 -11.37
N ASP A 95 -6.01 6.78 -12.45
CA ASP A 95 -5.65 8.20 -12.65
C ASP A 95 -6.28 9.16 -11.61
N ASP A 96 -7.34 8.73 -10.91
CA ASP A 96 -8.07 9.53 -9.92
C ASP A 96 -7.59 9.35 -8.47
N LEU A 97 -6.55 8.53 -8.27
CA LEU A 97 -5.93 8.27 -6.97
C LEU A 97 -5.33 9.51 -6.25
N PRO A 98 -4.77 10.54 -6.94
CA PRO A 98 -4.08 11.65 -6.27
C PRO A 98 -4.93 12.46 -5.28
N THR A 99 -6.20 12.73 -5.60
CA THR A 99 -7.09 13.55 -4.73
C THR A 99 -7.39 12.84 -3.41
N GLN A 100 -7.66 11.54 -3.45
CA GLN A 100 -7.93 10.77 -2.22
C GLN A 100 -6.65 10.47 -1.44
N LEU A 101 -5.54 10.31 -2.14
CA LEU A 101 -4.24 10.13 -1.51
C LEU A 101 -3.89 11.35 -0.65
N SER A 102 -4.11 12.56 -1.16
CA SER A 102 -3.90 13.81 -0.41
C SER A 102 -4.66 13.82 0.93
N ALA A 103 -5.95 13.43 0.91
CA ALA A 103 -6.75 13.31 2.12
C ALA A 103 -6.25 12.21 3.08
N SER A 104 -5.68 11.13 2.55
CA SER A 104 -5.14 10.02 3.35
C SER A 104 -3.89 10.42 4.11
N PHE A 105 -2.96 11.17 3.49
CA PHE A 105 -1.79 11.74 4.16
C PHE A 105 -2.19 12.68 5.30
N ALA A 106 -3.15 13.57 5.03
CA ALA A 106 -3.67 14.49 6.03
C ALA A 106 -4.28 13.77 7.24
N GLN A 107 -5.12 12.75 7.02
CA GLN A 107 -5.75 11.96 8.07
C GLN A 107 -4.73 11.16 8.90
N ALA A 108 -3.68 10.66 8.25
CA ALA A 108 -2.61 9.92 8.93
C ALA A 108 -1.61 10.82 9.66
N ASN A 109 -1.67 12.15 9.46
CA ASN A 109 -0.67 13.12 9.92
C ASN A 109 0.76 12.74 9.47
N VAL A 110 0.89 12.34 8.20
CA VAL A 110 2.15 11.98 7.52
C VAL A 110 2.43 13.05 6.44
N PRO A 111 3.67 13.53 6.30
CA PRO A 111 4.02 14.49 5.26
C PRO A 111 4.01 13.83 3.87
N SER A 112 3.29 14.40 2.90
CA SER A 112 3.28 13.89 1.51
C SER A 112 4.51 14.31 0.70
N GLY A 113 5.19 15.39 1.09
CA GLY A 113 6.31 15.98 0.36
C GLY A 113 7.44 15.00 -0.01
N PRO A 114 8.00 14.22 0.94
CA PRO A 114 9.02 13.23 0.64
C PRO A 114 8.54 12.21 -0.40
N TYR A 115 7.33 11.68 -0.22
CA TYR A 115 6.73 10.73 -1.17
C TYR A 115 6.52 11.37 -2.55
N ALA A 116 5.87 12.53 -2.63
CA ALA A 116 5.60 13.25 -3.87
C ALA A 116 6.89 13.61 -4.63
N GLY A 117 7.96 13.98 -3.92
CA GLY A 117 9.26 14.26 -4.52
C GLY A 117 9.91 13.04 -5.17
N THR A 118 9.71 11.84 -4.62
CA THR A 118 10.25 10.59 -5.18
C THR A 118 9.41 10.02 -6.31
N THR A 119 8.08 10.13 -6.23
CA THR A 119 7.17 9.54 -7.23
C THR A 119 6.72 10.51 -8.31
N GLY A 120 6.95 11.82 -8.13
CA GLY A 120 6.39 12.88 -8.97
C GLY A 120 4.88 13.02 -8.83
N ALA A 121 4.29 12.55 -7.72
CA ALA A 121 2.84 12.62 -7.52
C ALA A 121 2.41 14.08 -7.26
N ASP A 122 1.38 14.53 -7.97
CA ASP A 122 0.75 15.83 -7.73
C ASP A 122 -0.22 15.72 -6.54
N LEU A 123 0.32 15.93 -5.34
CA LEU A 123 -0.43 15.88 -4.10
C LEU A 123 -0.64 17.28 -3.55
N ILE A 124 -1.86 17.54 -3.08
CA ILE A 124 -2.19 18.79 -2.41
C ILE A 124 -1.79 18.63 -0.95
N GLU A 125 -0.68 19.27 -0.57
CA GLU A 125 -0.31 19.43 0.83
C GLU A 125 -1.41 20.25 1.54
N THR A 126 -2.19 19.59 2.38
CA THR A 126 -3.25 20.25 3.15
C THR A 126 -2.78 20.74 4.52
N SER A 127 -1.52 20.49 4.88
CA SER A 127 -0.97 20.87 6.16
C SER A 127 -0.57 22.35 6.21
N SER A 128 -0.88 23.01 7.32
CA SER A 128 -0.38 24.35 7.63
C SER A 128 1.11 24.32 7.97
N ALA A 129 1.84 25.40 7.72
CA ALA A 129 3.28 25.50 8.03
C ALA A 129 3.65 25.27 9.52
N ASP A 130 2.69 25.39 10.44
CA ASP A 130 2.85 25.16 11.88
C ASP A 130 2.47 23.72 12.32
N GLN A 131 2.11 22.83 11.39
CA GLN A 131 1.68 21.49 11.73
C GLN A 131 2.87 20.59 12.07
N SER A 132 2.89 20.06 13.29
CA SER A 132 3.84 19.01 13.68
C SER A 132 3.36 17.65 13.19
N PHE A 133 4.13 17.04 12.29
CA PHE A 133 3.90 15.67 11.87
C PHE A 133 4.24 14.70 13.00
N ARG A 134 3.55 13.57 13.04
CA ARG A 134 3.88 12.49 13.98
C ARG A 134 5.17 11.83 13.51
N GLU A 135 6.08 11.56 14.43
CA GLU A 135 7.24 10.71 14.15
C GLU A 135 6.77 9.33 13.68
N ILE A 136 7.17 8.94 12.47
CA ILE A 136 6.75 7.69 11.83
C ILE A 136 7.53 6.53 12.43
N LEU A 137 8.86 6.67 12.41
CA LEU A 137 9.85 5.78 13.01
C LEU A 137 11.02 6.63 13.48
N SER A 138 11.69 6.19 14.54
CA SER A 138 12.98 6.76 14.92
C SER A 138 14.05 6.41 13.89
N ASP A 139 15.10 7.22 13.81
CA ASP A 139 16.25 6.96 12.93
C ASP A 139 16.87 5.57 13.19
N GLY A 140 17.01 5.20 14.47
CA GLY A 140 17.53 3.89 14.85
C GLY A 140 16.65 2.71 14.41
N ASP A 141 15.33 2.86 14.49
CA ASP A 141 14.39 1.83 14.02
C ASP A 141 14.40 1.73 12.49
N TRP A 142 14.51 2.86 11.79
CA TRP A 142 14.59 2.91 10.34
C TRP A 142 15.85 2.21 9.81
N VAL A 143 17.02 2.54 10.37
CA VAL A 143 18.29 1.88 10.04
C VAL A 143 18.23 0.39 10.38
N SER A 144 17.64 0.02 11.52
CA SER A 144 17.48 -1.39 11.89
C SER A 144 16.63 -2.15 10.87
N LEU A 145 15.53 -1.55 10.40
CA LEU A 145 14.67 -2.12 9.39
C LEU A 145 15.38 -2.27 8.04
N GLN A 146 16.13 -1.26 7.61
CA GLN A 146 16.94 -1.35 6.38
C GLN A 146 17.98 -2.47 6.46
N ASN A 147 18.65 -2.63 7.60
CA ASN A 147 19.64 -3.69 7.80
C ASN A 147 19.01 -5.09 7.70
N ILE A 148 17.78 -5.28 8.20
CA ILE A 148 17.04 -6.54 8.06
C ILE A 148 16.70 -6.82 6.59
N CYS A 149 16.39 -5.79 5.81
CA CYS A 149 16.06 -5.94 4.39
C CYS A 149 17.28 -6.13 3.49
N ASN A 150 18.48 -5.73 3.94
CA ASN A 150 19.74 -5.85 3.20
C ASN A 150 20.54 -7.12 3.52
N SER A 151 20.09 -7.94 4.48
CA SER A 151 20.72 -9.22 4.87
C SER A 151 20.10 -10.42 4.18
#